data_AF-A0A7C2VXY8-F1
#
_entry.id   AF-A0A7C2VXY8-F1
#
_cell.length_a   1.000
_cell.length_b   1.000
_cell.length_c   1.000
_cell.angle_alpha   90.00
_cell.angle_beta   90.00
_cell.angle_gamma   90.00
#
_symmetry.space_group_name_H-M   'P 1'
#
loop_
_entity.id
_entity.type
_entity.pdbx_description
1 polymer ?
#
loop_
_entity_poly.entity_id
_entity_poly.type
_entity_poly.pdbx_seq_one_letter_code
_entity_poly.pdbx_strand_id
1 'polypeptide(L)' 'MNYPINKAIFVEYEGKKVYFCCPGCPEQFRADPQAYLAKLPQFTN' A
#
# COMPACT_ATOMS: atom_id res chain seq x y z
N MET A 1 -17.63 2.57 -0.14
CA MET A 1 -16.92 1.28 -0.03
C MET A 1 -15.86 1.43 1.05
N ASN A 2 -16.11 0.92 2.25
CA ASN A 2 -15.19 1.07 3.39
C ASN A 2 -14.57 -0.30 3.69
N TYR A 3 -13.56 -0.70 2.91
CA TYR A 3 -12.72 -1.83 3.29
C TYR A 3 -11.67 -1.29 4.26
N PRO A 4 -11.70 -1.69 5.55
CA PRO A 4 -10.75 -1.19 6.51
C PRO A 4 -9.33 -1.61 6.08
N ILE A 5 -8.41 -0.66 6.12
CA ILE A 5 -7.00 -0.92 5.85
C ILE A 5 -6.46 -1.83 6.96
N ASN A 6 -5.84 -2.94 6.61
CA ASN A 6 -5.28 -3.86 7.59
C ASN A 6 -3.88 -3.37 7.98
N LYS A 7 -3.78 -2.72 9.13
CA LYS A 7 -2.51 -2.19 9.65
C LYS A 7 -1.46 -3.27 9.96
N ALA A 8 -1.85 -4.54 10.05
CA ALA A 8 -0.91 -5.64 10.18
C ALA A 8 -0.19 -5.97 8.85
N ILE A 9 -0.77 -5.58 7.71
CA ILE A 9 -0.22 -5.81 6.38
C ILE A 9 0.32 -4.49 5.87
N PHE A 10 1.61 -4.27 6.10
CA PHE A 10 2.29 -3.06 5.64
C PHE A 10 3.66 -3.37 5.05
N VAL A 11 4.12 -2.47 4.18
CA VAL A 11 5.53 -2.44 3.76
C VAL A 11 6.15 -1.10 4.08
N GLU A 12 7.45 -1.08 4.31
CA GLU A 12 8.22 0.14 4.45
C GLU A 12 8.83 0.51 3.11
N TYR A 13 8.45 1.67 2.58
CA TYR A 13 8.93 2.20 1.31
C TYR A 13 9.35 3.67 1.50
N GLU A 14 10.60 4.00 1.20
CA GLU A 14 11.17 5.36 1.39
C GLU A 14 10.96 5.94 2.80
N GLY A 15 11.06 5.10 3.84
CA GLY A 15 10.84 5.51 5.23
C GLY A 15 9.37 5.78 5.59
N LYS A 16 8.43 5.47 4.69
CA LYS A 16 6.98 5.53 4.93
C LYS A 16 6.38 4.13 5.01
N LYS A 17 5.41 3.95 5.91
CA LYS A 17 4.65 2.70 6.03
C LYS A 17 3.43 2.72 5.11
N VAL A 18 3.43 1.85 4.13
CA VAL A 18 2.31 1.62 3.20
C VAL A 18 1.44 0.52 3.80
N TYR A 19 0.20 0.83 4.18
CA TYR A 19 -0.75 -0.15 4.70
C TYR A 19 -1.66 -0.67 3.59
N PHE A 20 -2.02 -1.96 3.65
CA PHE A 20 -2.85 -2.61 2.66
C PHE A 20 -4.10 -3.24 3.28
N CYS A 21 -5.17 -3.39 2.51
CA CYS A 21 -6.38 -4.08 2.95
C CYS A 21 -6.27 -5.62 2.84
N CYS A 22 -5.38 -6.15 1.99
CA CYS A 22 -5.28 -7.57 1.67
C CYS A 22 -3.82 -8.05 1.63
N PRO A 23 -3.55 -9.33 1.93
CA PRO A 23 -2.20 -9.91 1.94
C PRO A 23 -1.57 -10.04 0.55
N GLY A 24 -2.36 -9.98 -0.53
CA GLY A 24 -1.84 -10.00 -1.91
C GLY A 24 -1.36 -8.64 -2.43
N CYS A 25 -1.79 -7.53 -1.82
CA CYS A 25 -1.39 -6.19 -2.28
C CYS A 25 0.11 -5.90 -2.09
N PRO A 26 0.79 -6.33 -1.00
CA PRO A 26 2.24 -6.19 -0.85
C PRO A 26 3.05 -6.83 -1.99
N GLU A 27 2.64 -7.99 -2.49
CA GLU A 27 3.35 -8.65 -3.60
C GLU A 27 3.25 -7.83 -4.89
N GLN A 28 2.05 -7.34 -5.19
CA GLN A 28 1.86 -6.49 -6.36
C GLN A 28 2.56 -5.13 -6.21
N PHE A 29 2.57 -4.59 -4.99
CA PHE A 29 3.34 -3.39 -4.67
C PHE A 29 4.84 -3.59 -4.84
N ARG A 30 5.39 -4.77 -4.50
CA ARG A 30 6.82 -5.05 -4.74
C ARG A 30 7.16 -5.19 -6.21
N ALA A 31 6.23 -5.68 -7.03
CA ALA A 31 6.41 -5.80 -8.47
C ALA A 31 6.44 -4.43 -9.15
N ASP A 32 5.57 -3.49 -8.74
CA ASP A 32 5.56 -2.13 -9.27
C ASP A 32 5.13 -1.11 -8.20
N PRO A 33 6.05 -0.68 -7.31
CA PRO A 33 5.68 0.20 -6.22
C PRO A 33 5.23 1.56 -6.73
N GLN A 34 5.85 2.05 -7.82
CA GLN A 34 5.61 3.39 -8.34
C GLN A 34 4.20 3.55 -8.93
N ALA A 35 3.70 2.56 -9.67
CA ALA A 35 2.32 2.58 -10.17
C ALA A 35 1.28 2.41 -9.05
N TYR A 36 1.64 1.70 -7.98
CA TYR A 36 0.76 1.54 -6.81
C TYR A 36 0.72 2.80 -5.96
N LEU A 37 1.86 3.43 -5.68
CA LEU A 37 1.93 4.69 -4.92
C LEU A 37 1.07 5.79 -5.55
N ALA A 38 1.03 5.88 -6.88
CA ALA A 38 0.18 6.83 -7.59
C ALA A 38 -1.34 6.57 -7.39
N LYS A 39 -1.73 5.31 -7.14
CA LYS A 39 -3.11 4.89 -6.91
C LYS A 39 -3.50 4.91 -5.43
N LEU A 40 -2.54 5.06 -4.53
CA LEU A 40 -2.73 5.03 -3.10
C LEU A 40 -2.98 6.45 -2.59
N PRO A 41 -4.22 6.79 -2.17
CA PRO A 41 -4.57 8.15 -1.75
C PRO A 41 -3.80 8.63 -0.51
N GLN A 42 -3.13 7.74 0.21
CA GLN A 42 -2.22 8.12 1.31
C GLN A 42 -0.83 8.62 0.84
N PHE A 43 -0.49 8.43 -0.45
CA PHE A 43 0.73 8.92 -1.08
C PHE A 43 0.45 10.03 -2.11
N THR A 44 -0.74 10.01 -2.71
CA THR A 44 -1.25 11.12 -3.53
C THR A 44 -1.92 12.14 -2.61
N ASN A 45 -1.17 13.17 -2.21
CA ASN A 45 -1.64 14.30 -1.41
C ASN A 45 -2.76 15.09 -2.12
#